data_AF-A0A818NVF3-F1
#
_entry.id   AF-A0A818NVF3-F1
#
_cell.length_a   1.000
_cell.length_b   1.000
_cell.length_c   1.000
_cell.angle_alpha   90.00
_cell.angle_beta   90.00
_cell.angle_gamma   90.00
#
_symmetry.space_group_name_H-M   'P 1'
#
loop_
_entity.id
_entity.type
_entity.pdbx_description
1 polymer ?
#
loop_
_entity_poly.entity_id
_entity_poly.type
_entity_poly.pdbx_seq_one_letter_code
_entity_poly.pdbx_strand_id
1 'polypeptide(L)'
;MFILCLLTAFIWGITNWYLKEGSTGLQKIHYDNRIKQFGAEIWYFFTNAKYWVPFLLNQCGSVLYYYSLSKTDISTAVPVTNALTLVVTYVCDVISHPQLLNSRFVIGMLCVSSGVALCVLSKDH
;
A
#
# COMPACT_ATOMS: atom_id res chain seq x y z
N MET A 1 5.05 8.33 -19.55
CA MET A 1 4.43 7.01 -19.30
C MET A 1 4.55 6.56 -17.85
N PHE A 2 5.74 6.60 -17.25
CA PHE A 2 5.97 6.25 -15.83
C PHE A 2 5.29 7.15 -14.79
N ILE A 3 4.92 8.38 -15.13
CA ILE A 3 4.32 9.35 -14.19
C ILE A 3 3.05 8.78 -13.52
N LEU A 4 2.21 8.07 -14.27
CA LEU A 4 0.99 7.49 -13.72
C LEU A 4 1.27 6.32 -12.76
N CYS A 5 2.33 5.54 -12.98
CA CYS A 5 2.80 4.53 -12.04
C CYS A 5 3.30 5.18 -10.73
N LEU A 6 4.03 6.29 -10.82
CA LEU A 6 4.51 7.03 -9.64
C LEU A 6 3.34 7.60 -8.84
N LEU A 7 2.35 8.19 -9.51
CA LEU A 7 1.13 8.70 -8.88
C LEU A 7 0.34 7.57 -8.22
N THR A 8 0.17 6.45 -8.91
CA THR A 8 -0.48 5.25 -8.36
C THR A 8 0.24 4.79 -7.09
N ALA A 9 1.56 4.66 -7.14
CA ALA A 9 2.34 4.22 -5.99
C ALA A 9 2.20 5.15 -4.78
N PHE A 10 2.14 6.45 -5.02
CA PHE A 10 1.94 7.44 -3.98
C PHE A 10 0.53 7.36 -3.36
N ILE A 11 -0.51 7.26 -4.21
CA ILE A 11 -1.91 7.09 -3.81
C ILE A 11 -2.05 5.80 -2.98
N TRP A 12 -1.53 4.69 -3.47
CA TRP A 12 -1.54 3.41 -2.75
C TRP A 12 -0.74 3.47 -1.46
N GLY A 13 0.42 4.11 -1.45
CA GLY A 13 1.24 4.20 -0.24
C GLY A 13 0.50 4.91 0.91
N ILE A 14 -0.09 6.07 0.60
CA ILE A 14 -0.86 6.84 1.59
C ILE A 14 -2.12 6.09 2.01
N THR A 15 -2.87 5.53 1.06
CA THR A 15 -4.11 4.81 1.40
C THR A 15 -3.84 3.53 2.17
N ASN A 16 -2.77 2.79 1.86
CA ASN A 16 -2.39 1.59 2.59
C ASN A 16 -2.06 1.90 4.05
N TRP A 17 -1.37 3.01 4.31
CA TRP A 17 -1.16 3.51 5.66
C TRP A 17 -2.48 3.82 6.36
N TYR A 18 -3.38 4.59 5.71
CA TYR A 18 -4.69 4.90 6.29
C TYR A 18 -5.56 3.66 6.52
N LEU A 19 -5.52 2.67 5.62
CA LEU A 19 -6.24 1.40 5.76
C LEU A 19 -5.73 0.62 6.97
N LYS A 20 -4.40 0.55 7.14
CA LYS A 20 -3.76 -0.04 8.32
C LYS A 20 -4.22 0.66 9.59
N GLU A 21 -4.17 1.99 9.65
CA GLU A 21 -4.64 2.76 10.80
C GLU A 21 -6.15 2.55 11.07
N GLY A 22 -6.99 2.60 10.03
CA GLY A 22 -8.43 2.36 10.13
C GLY A 22 -8.79 0.95 10.62
N SER A 23 -7.92 -0.03 10.36
CA SER A 23 -8.10 -1.43 10.78
C SER A 23 -7.69 -1.70 12.23
N THR A 24 -6.94 -0.81 12.89
CA THR A 24 -6.46 -1.02 14.28
C THR A 24 -7.59 -1.24 15.29
N GLY A 25 -8.76 -0.62 15.08
CA GLY A 25 -9.93 -0.80 15.94
C GLY A 25 -10.57 -2.19 15.87
N LEU A 26 -10.29 -2.99 14.82
CA LEU A 26 -10.74 -4.39 14.75
C LEU A 26 -10.17 -5.25 15.87
N GLN A 27 -8.93 -4.96 16.29
CA GLN A 27 -8.24 -5.73 17.33
C GLN A 27 -8.96 -5.65 18.68
N LYS A 28 -9.87 -4.67 18.86
CA LYS A 28 -10.67 -4.49 20.07
C LYS A 28 -11.98 -5.28 20.04
N ILE A 29 -12.36 -5.85 18.90
CA ILE A 29 -13.58 -6.64 18.74
C ILE A 29 -13.24 -8.09 19.05
N HIS A 30 -13.77 -8.62 20.15
CA HIS A 30 -13.59 -10.03 20.50
C HIS A 30 -14.90 -10.63 21.00
N TYR A 31 -15.30 -11.74 20.39
CA TYR A 31 -16.47 -12.54 20.75
C TYR A 31 -16.08 -14.02 20.84
N ASP A 32 -16.63 -14.72 21.83
CA ASP A 32 -16.38 -16.16 22.03
C ASP A 32 -16.86 -17.04 20.86
N ASN A 33 -17.84 -16.55 20.08
CA ASN A 33 -18.38 -17.27 18.93
C ASN A 33 -17.83 -16.72 17.61
N ARG A 34 -17.18 -17.59 16.83
CA ARG A 34 -16.56 -17.27 15.53
C ARG A 34 -17.52 -16.62 14.53
N ILE A 35 -18.79 -17.03 14.51
CA ILE A 35 -19.78 -16.45 13.57
C ILE A 35 -20.11 -15.00 13.98
N LYS A 36 -20.24 -14.76 15.29
CA LYS A 36 -20.49 -13.40 15.82
C LYS A 36 -19.27 -12.52 15.64
N GLN A 37 -18.06 -13.05 15.84
CA GLN A 37 -16.80 -12.36 15.56
C GLN A 37 -16.74 -11.90 14.11
N PHE A 38 -16.93 -12.83 13.16
CA PHE A 38 -16.89 -12.51 11.74
C PHE A 38 -17.95 -11.49 11.32
N GLY A 39 -19.19 -11.63 11.83
CA GLY A 39 -20.25 -10.65 11.57
C GLY A 39 -19.92 -9.25 12.12
N ALA A 40 -19.32 -9.18 13.32
CA ALA A 40 -18.92 -7.92 13.93
C ALA A 40 -17.74 -7.26 13.22
N GLU A 41 -16.77 -8.04 12.73
CA GLU A 41 -15.66 -7.54 11.92
C GLU A 41 -16.16 -6.97 10.59
N ILE A 42 -17.05 -7.68 9.89
CA ILE A 42 -17.71 -7.18 8.67
C ILE A 42 -18.43 -5.86 8.99
N TRP A 43 -19.25 -5.84 10.04
CA TRP A 43 -20.00 -4.66 10.43
C TRP A 43 -19.08 -3.46 10.75
N TYR A 44 -17.97 -3.70 11.45
CA TYR A 44 -16.97 -2.67 11.73
C TYR A 44 -16.39 -2.08 10.45
N PHE A 45 -16.00 -2.92 9.48
CA PHE A 45 -15.52 -2.41 8.20
C PHE A 45 -16.59 -1.54 7.52
N PHE A 46 -17.83 -2.02 7.41
CA PHE A 46 -18.95 -1.29 6.78
C PHE A 46 -19.29 0.04 7.47
N THR A 47 -19.11 0.14 8.78
CA THR A 47 -19.43 1.35 9.55
C THR A 47 -18.25 2.31 9.73
N ASN A 48 -17.03 1.86 9.44
CA ASN A 48 -15.84 2.66 9.63
C ASN A 48 -15.53 3.52 8.39
N ALA A 49 -16.02 4.76 8.40
CA ALA A 49 -15.72 5.75 7.36
C ALA A 49 -14.20 6.01 7.18
N LYS A 50 -13.40 5.88 8.26
CA LYS A 50 -11.94 6.01 8.19
C LYS A 50 -11.27 4.88 7.40
N TYR A 51 -11.98 3.76 7.17
CA TYR A 51 -11.54 2.66 6.32
C TYR A 51 -12.12 2.79 4.89
N TRP A 52 -13.40 3.11 4.74
CA TRP A 52 -14.03 3.18 3.42
C TRP A 52 -13.48 4.27 2.51
N VAL A 53 -13.23 5.46 3.05
CA VAL A 53 -12.69 6.58 2.27
C VAL A 53 -11.33 6.21 1.63
N PRO A 54 -10.31 5.76 2.40
CA PRO A 54 -9.06 5.36 1.80
C PRO A 54 -9.20 4.10 0.93
N PHE A 55 -10.12 3.18 1.25
CA PHE A 55 -10.39 2.01 0.40
C PHE A 55 -10.86 2.41 -1.00
N LEU A 56 -11.85 3.30 -1.10
CA LEU A 56 -12.37 3.76 -2.39
C LEU A 56 -11.30 4.51 -3.18
N LEU A 57 -10.51 5.35 -2.50
CA LEU A 57 -9.41 6.07 -3.13
C LEU A 57 -8.30 5.12 -3.62
N ASN A 58 -8.03 4.04 -2.88
CA ASN A 58 -7.13 2.97 -3.30
C ASN A 58 -7.63 2.28 -4.58
N GLN A 59 -8.95 2.00 -4.68
CA GLN A 59 -9.54 1.43 -5.89
C GLN A 59 -9.47 2.37 -7.10
N CYS A 60 -9.60 3.69 -6.89
CA CYS A 60 -9.33 4.65 -7.96
C CYS A 60 -7.86 4.59 -8.43
N GLY A 61 -6.93 4.38 -7.51
CA GLY A 61 -5.52 4.11 -7.82
C GLY A 61 -5.36 2.89 -8.75
N SER A 62 -6.09 1.81 -8.50
CA SER A 62 -6.08 0.62 -9.37
C SER A 62 -6.49 0.92 -10.81
N VAL A 63 -7.47 1.81 -11.02
CA VAL A 63 -7.88 2.22 -12.38
C VAL A 63 -6.74 2.94 -13.11
N LEU A 64 -6.08 3.88 -12.42
CA LEU A 64 -4.91 4.59 -12.96
C LEU A 64 -3.76 3.62 -13.28
N TYR A 65 -3.56 2.62 -12.41
CA TYR A 65 -2.55 1.59 -12.59
C TYR A 65 -2.82 0.72 -13.82
N TYR A 66 -4.03 0.22 -13.98
CA TYR A 66 -4.43 -0.58 -15.15
C TYR A 66 -4.26 0.20 -16.45
N TYR A 67 -4.63 1.48 -16.45
CA TYR A 67 -4.38 2.34 -17.60
C TYR A 67 -2.88 2.48 -17.88
N SER A 68 -2.05 2.62 -16.84
CA SER A 68 -0.59 2.71 -16.98
C SER A 68 0.04 1.44 -17.55
N LEU A 69 -0.45 0.26 -17.12
CA LEU A 69 -0.02 -1.05 -17.64
C LEU A 69 -0.38 -1.24 -19.11
N SER A 70 -1.46 -0.61 -19.60
CA SER A 70 -1.79 -0.65 -21.04
C SER A 70 -0.76 0.08 -21.91
N LYS A 71 0.06 0.94 -21.30
CA LYS A 71 1.06 1.76 -21.98
C LYS A 71 2.49 1.32 -21.67
N THR A 72 2.76 0.79 -20.48
CA THR A 72 4.11 0.48 -19.97
C THR A 72 4.33 -1.02 -19.85
N ASP A 73 5.58 -1.46 -20.07
CA ASP A 73 5.96 -2.84 -19.84
C ASP A 73 5.68 -3.25 -18.39
N ILE A 74 4.79 -4.23 -18.24
CA ILE A 74 4.30 -4.79 -16.99
C ILE A 74 5.47 -5.23 -16.10
N SER A 75 6.51 -5.81 -16.69
CA SER A 75 7.63 -6.36 -15.94
C SER A 75 8.58 -5.29 -15.37
N THR A 76 8.42 -4.03 -15.77
CA THR A 76 9.08 -2.87 -15.13
C THR A 76 8.11 -2.05 -14.28
N ALA A 77 6.88 -1.86 -14.76
CA ALA A 77 5.87 -1.07 -14.07
C ALA A 77 5.46 -1.67 -12.72
N VAL A 78 5.29 -3.00 -12.66
CA VAL A 78 4.85 -3.70 -11.44
C VAL A 78 5.90 -3.60 -10.32
N PRO A 79 7.18 -3.94 -10.54
CA PRO A 79 8.16 -3.88 -9.46
C PRO A 79 8.41 -2.44 -8.97
N VAL A 80 8.47 -1.47 -9.88
CA VAL A 80 8.66 -0.04 -9.55
C VAL A 80 7.50 0.49 -8.71
N THR A 81 6.26 0.25 -9.14
CA THR A 81 5.07 0.76 -8.43
C THR A 81 4.98 0.16 -7.03
N ASN A 82 5.20 -1.15 -6.89
CA ASN A 82 5.11 -1.82 -5.59
C ASN A 82 6.24 -1.40 -4.63
N ALA A 83 7.49 -1.31 -5.11
CA ALA A 83 8.60 -0.86 -4.28
C ALA A 83 8.36 0.56 -3.77
N LEU A 84 7.93 1.47 -4.65
CA LEU A 84 7.63 2.85 -4.26
C LEU A 84 6.41 2.93 -3.33
N THR A 85 5.37 2.12 -3.55
CA THR A 85 4.21 2.03 -2.65
C THR A 85 4.66 1.64 -1.24
N LEU A 86 5.55 0.66 -1.12
CA LEU A 86 6.10 0.20 0.15
C LEU A 86 6.92 1.30 0.84
N VAL A 87 7.75 2.03 0.09
CA VAL A 87 8.52 3.18 0.60
C VAL A 87 7.58 4.26 1.14
N VAL A 88 6.58 4.68 0.35
CA VAL A 88 5.63 5.73 0.75
C VAL A 88 4.83 5.30 1.97
N THR A 89 4.33 4.05 1.99
CA THR A 89 3.58 3.51 3.14
C THR A 89 4.42 3.59 4.42
N TYR A 90 5.69 3.19 4.34
CA TYR A 90 6.58 3.19 5.49
C TYR A 90 6.95 4.60 5.96
N VAL A 91 7.15 5.53 5.03
CA VAL A 91 7.37 6.94 5.35
C VAL A 91 6.15 7.51 6.08
N CYS A 92 4.93 7.22 5.62
CA CYS A 92 3.70 7.61 6.31
C CYS A 92 3.59 6.98 7.71
N ASP A 93 3.94 5.69 7.85
CA ASP A 93 4.00 4.99 9.13
C ASP A 93 4.95 5.69 10.10
N VAL A 94 6.18 5.99 9.69
CA VAL A 94 7.20 6.62 10.54
C VAL A 94 6.87 8.07 10.87
N ILE A 95 6.31 8.84 9.93
CA ILE A 95 5.88 10.23 10.19
C ILE A 95 4.78 10.26 11.27
N SER A 96 3.83 9.33 11.19
CA SER A 96 2.69 9.28 12.11
C SER A 96 3.04 8.60 13.43
N HIS A 97 3.95 7.62 13.39
CA HIS A 97 4.38 6.80 14.52
C HIS A 97 5.90 6.63 14.49
N PRO A 98 6.68 7.61 14.95
CA PRO A 98 8.14 7.58 14.89
C PRO A 98 8.79 6.35 15.53
N GLN A 99 8.11 5.74 16.51
CA GLN A 99 8.51 4.49 17.16
C GLN A 99 8.56 3.27 16.24
N LEU A 100 7.95 3.33 15.06
CA LEU A 100 7.98 2.26 14.05
C LEU A 100 9.26 2.28 13.20
N LEU A 101 10.17 3.24 13.43
CA LEU A 101 11.45 3.29 12.74
C LEU A 101 12.27 2.02 13.05
N ASN A 102 12.66 1.30 12.00
CA ASN A 102 13.33 0.01 12.09
C ASN A 102 14.39 -0.09 11.00
N SER A 103 15.65 -0.06 11.41
CA SER A 103 16.80 -0.10 10.50
C SER A 103 16.84 -1.36 9.62
N ARG A 104 16.36 -2.51 10.12
CA ARG A 104 16.32 -3.75 9.32
C ARG A 104 15.31 -3.62 8.17
N PHE A 105 14.17 -2.99 8.44
CA PHE A 105 13.16 -2.75 7.41
C PHE A 105 13.66 -1.75 6.36
N VAL A 106 14.34 -0.69 6.80
CA VAL A 106 14.97 0.29 5.90
C VAL A 106 16.02 -0.38 5.01
N ILE A 107 16.90 -1.23 5.57
CA ILE A 107 17.90 -1.97 4.77
C ILE A 107 17.21 -2.88 3.75
N GLY A 108 16.17 -3.62 4.15
CA GLY A 108 15.38 -4.45 3.24
C GLY A 108 14.76 -3.63 2.10
N MET A 109 14.20 -2.46 2.43
CA MET A 109 13.60 -1.55 1.47
C MET A 109 14.61 -0.97 0.48
N LEU A 110 15.81 -0.60 0.95
CA LEU A 110 16.90 -0.17 0.09
C LEU A 110 17.36 -1.29 -0.85
N CYS A 111 17.45 -2.53 -0.35
CA CYS A 111 17.79 -3.71 -1.14
C CYS A 111 16.75 -3.95 -2.25
N VAL A 112 15.45 -3.94 -1.91
CA VAL A 112 14.35 -4.06 -2.88
C VAL A 112 14.40 -2.95 -3.92
N SER A 113 14.56 -1.70 -3.49
CA SER A 113 14.62 -0.55 -4.39
C SER A 113 15.82 -0.63 -5.35
N SER A 114 16.96 -1.09 -4.85
CA SER A 114 18.17 -1.31 -5.66
C SER A 114 17.97 -2.43 -6.68
N GLY A 115 17.36 -3.55 -6.28
CA GLY A 115 17.03 -4.65 -7.20
C GLY A 115 16.08 -4.20 -8.32
N VAL A 116 15.06 -3.42 -7.99
CA VAL A 116 14.14 -2.85 -8.98
C VAL A 116 14.86 -1.88 -9.91
N ALA A 117 15.74 -1.02 -9.39
CA ALA A 117 16.55 -0.11 -10.22
C ALA A 117 17.43 -0.89 -11.21
N LEU A 118 18.06 -1.99 -10.77
CA LEU A 118 18.85 -2.87 -11.65
C LEU A 118 17.97 -3.49 -12.76
N CYS A 119 16.76 -3.96 -12.44
CA CYS A 119 15.83 -4.51 -13.44
C CYS A 119 15.38 -3.47 -14.48
N VAL A 120 15.25 -2.21 -14.07
CA VAL A 120 14.94 -1.10 -15.00
C VAL A 120 16.13 -0.85 -15.90
N LEU A 121 17.33 -0.68 -15.32
CA LEU A 121 18.55 -0.39 -16.07
C LEU A 121 18.93 -1.52 -17.05
N SER A 122 18.68 -2.78 -16.71
CA SER A 122 18.97 -3.91 -17.60
C SER A 122 18.11 -3.93 -18.87
N LYS A 123 17.00 -3.18 -18.89
CA LYS A 123 16.11 -3.11 -20.07
C LYS A 123 16.36 -1.92 -20.97
N ASP A 124 17.08 -0.91 -20.49
CA ASP A 124 17.50 0.24 -21.28
C ASP A 124 18.76 -0.07 -22.12
N HIS A 125 19.29 -1.29 -22.01
CA HIS A 125 20.36 -1.87 -22.84
C HIS A 125 19.81 -2.96 -23.76
#